data_AF-A0A524M000-F1
#
_entry.id   AF-A0A524M000-F1
#
_cell.length_a   1.000
_cell.length_b   1.000
_cell.length_c   1.000
_cell.angle_alpha   90.00
_cell.angle_beta   90.00
_cell.angle_gamma   90.00
#
_symmetry.space_group_name_H-M   'P 1'
#
loop_
_entity.id
_entity.type
_entity.pdbx_description
1 polymer ?
#
loop_
_entity_poly.entity_id
_entity_poly.type
_entity_poly.pdbx_seq_one_letter_code
_entity_poly.pdbx_strand_id
1 'polypeptide(L)'
;MSSFWSASHTLGTKEKVFSWRIDSRGNIFIKRKFRNGLFPRIDKISCNHLDKLQGFMQDREWKDLANDAAKLYTGTEKDGIGKFLYRLRPEVPYAQLSSQLGAIFYHSEVWEWNEQKRGMKFLLLPGNWQERTMRYYRSSLDPENEGNYIDEFSGSGAKAEKGQEQKELQGELQEEAVPKIEKTKLSAFFGF
;
A
#
# COMPACT_ATOMS: atom_id res chain seq x y z
N MET A 1 16.07 3.64 -26.52
CA MET A 1 14.90 2.78 -26.26
C MET A 1 13.83 3.61 -25.57
N SER A 2 12.64 3.73 -26.15
CA SER A 2 11.48 4.31 -25.49
C SER A 2 11.14 3.44 -24.27
N SER A 3 11.36 3.96 -23.08
CA SER A 3 11.02 3.24 -21.85
C SER A 3 9.53 3.39 -21.57
N PHE A 4 8.79 2.30 -21.72
CA PHE A 4 7.38 2.19 -21.37
C PHE A 4 7.18 2.25 -19.84
N TRP A 5 5.93 2.41 -19.41
CA TRP A 5 5.57 2.38 -18.00
C TRP A 5 4.79 1.11 -17.71
N SER A 6 5.26 0.31 -16.77
CA SER A 6 4.56 -0.87 -16.27
C SER A 6 3.57 -0.45 -15.18
N ALA A 7 2.34 -0.99 -15.19
CA ALA A 7 1.33 -0.73 -14.17
C ALA A 7 1.47 -1.74 -13.02
N SER A 8 1.24 -1.28 -11.78
CA SER A 8 1.28 -2.15 -10.59
C SER A 8 0.43 -1.56 -9.45
N HIS A 9 0.24 -2.36 -8.40
CA HIS A 9 -0.58 -2.05 -7.24
C HIS A 9 0.22 -2.25 -5.94
N THR A 10 0.06 -1.34 -4.98
CA THR A 10 0.68 -1.53 -3.65
C THR A 10 -0.05 -2.63 -2.87
N LEU A 11 0.66 -3.42 -2.08
CA LEU A 11 0.14 -4.59 -1.33
C LEU A 11 -0.77 -4.26 -0.11
N GLY A 12 -1.07 -2.99 0.14
CA GLY A 12 -1.83 -2.56 1.32
C GLY A 12 -3.35 -2.77 1.21
N THR A 13 -4.10 -2.59 2.31
CA THR A 13 -5.57 -2.75 2.30
C THR A 13 -6.30 -1.92 1.26
N LYS A 14 -5.81 -0.70 1.02
CA LYS A 14 -6.29 0.17 -0.07
C LYS A 14 -5.20 0.18 -1.12
N GLU A 15 -5.27 -0.78 -2.03
CA GLU A 15 -4.31 -0.90 -3.12
C GLU A 15 -4.33 0.38 -3.95
N LYS A 16 -3.15 0.95 -4.17
CA LYS A 16 -2.97 2.16 -4.95
C LYS A 16 -2.27 1.79 -6.24
N VAL A 17 -2.89 2.14 -7.35
CA VAL A 17 -2.28 2.04 -8.68
C VAL A 17 -1.09 2.98 -8.77
N PHE A 18 0.00 2.50 -9.32
CA PHE A 18 1.13 3.31 -9.74
C PHE A 18 1.71 2.76 -11.03
N SER A 19 2.48 3.58 -11.74
CA SER A 19 3.27 3.12 -12.86
C SER A 19 4.75 3.20 -12.52
N TRP A 20 5.54 2.28 -13.04
CA TRP A 20 6.96 2.25 -12.76
C TRP A 20 7.77 1.82 -13.98
N ARG A 21 9.06 2.11 -13.96
CA ARG A 21 10.03 1.62 -14.93
C ARG A 21 11.42 1.55 -14.31
N ILE A 22 12.28 0.74 -14.89
CA ILE A 22 13.70 0.65 -14.53
C ILE A 22 14.56 1.00 -15.76
N ASP A 23 15.62 1.79 -15.57
CA ASP A 23 16.57 2.09 -16.65
C ASP A 23 17.74 1.09 -16.69
N SER A 24 18.57 1.17 -17.73
CA SER A 24 19.73 0.29 -17.90
C SER A 24 20.80 0.43 -16.81
N ARG A 25 20.74 1.51 -16.00
CA ARG A 25 21.63 1.74 -14.86
C ARG A 25 21.05 1.19 -13.56
N GLY A 26 19.86 0.59 -13.59
CA GLY A 26 19.17 0.09 -12.42
C GLY A 26 18.42 1.16 -11.62
N ASN A 27 18.24 2.37 -12.13
CA ASN A 27 17.41 3.36 -11.43
C ASN A 27 15.92 3.02 -11.62
N ILE A 28 15.17 3.03 -10.53
CA ILE A 28 13.72 2.84 -10.55
C ILE A 28 13.04 4.21 -10.57
N PHE A 29 12.07 4.37 -11.48
CA PHE A 29 11.20 5.53 -11.56
C PHE A 29 9.79 5.11 -11.21
N ILE A 30 9.14 5.86 -10.32
CA ILE A 30 7.77 5.57 -9.87
C ILE A 30 6.91 6.80 -10.14
N LYS A 31 5.88 6.61 -10.96
CA LYS A 31 4.88 7.61 -11.32
C LYS A 31 3.62 7.37 -10.51
N ARG A 32 3.22 8.37 -9.73
CA ARG A 32 2.04 8.32 -8.83
C ARG A 32 1.13 9.51 -9.09
N LYS A 33 -0.18 9.30 -9.08
CA LYS A 33 -1.18 10.37 -9.08
C LYS A 33 -1.71 10.54 -7.66
N PHE A 34 -1.54 11.72 -7.09
CA PHE A 34 -2.13 12.06 -5.80
C PHE A 34 -3.56 12.57 -6.00
N ARG A 35 -4.43 12.34 -5.01
CA ARG A 35 -5.86 12.69 -5.08
C ARG A 35 -6.11 14.15 -5.49
N ASN A 36 -5.25 15.07 -5.04
CA ASN A 36 -5.36 16.52 -5.30
C ASN A 36 -4.27 17.04 -6.26
N GLY A 37 -3.51 16.14 -6.89
CA GLY A 37 -2.44 16.52 -7.82
C GLY A 37 -2.95 16.65 -9.24
N LEU A 38 -2.81 17.83 -9.84
CA LEU A 38 -3.08 18.08 -11.26
C LEU A 38 -2.20 17.19 -12.16
N PHE A 39 -0.94 17.00 -11.76
CA PHE A 39 0.03 16.23 -12.53
C PHE A 39 0.55 15.03 -11.73
N PRO A 40 0.81 13.88 -12.40
CA PRO A 40 1.52 12.78 -11.77
C PRO A 40 2.91 13.20 -11.32
N ARG A 41 3.29 12.84 -10.09
CA ARG A 41 4.67 12.97 -9.61
C ARG A 41 5.48 11.77 -10.09
N ILE A 42 6.68 12.02 -10.60
CA ILE A 42 7.64 10.98 -10.95
C ILE A 42 8.81 11.09 -9.99
N ASP A 43 8.99 10.08 -9.16
CA ASP A 43 10.12 9.97 -8.25
C ASP A 43 11.18 9.02 -8.83
N LYS A 44 12.45 9.39 -8.71
CA LYS A 44 13.59 8.52 -9.04
C LYS A 44 14.23 8.00 -7.75
N ILE A 45 14.35 6.68 -7.65
CA ILE A 45 15.24 6.00 -6.71
C ILE A 45 16.50 5.58 -7.48
N SER A 46 17.66 6.09 -7.07
CA SER A 46 18.92 5.77 -7.74
C SER A 46 19.36 4.35 -7.45
N CYS A 47 20.09 3.74 -8.37
CA CYS A 47 20.70 2.42 -8.17
C CYS A 47 21.51 2.35 -6.86
N ASN A 48 22.31 3.38 -6.56
CA ASN A 48 23.04 3.50 -5.29
C ASN A 48 22.13 3.50 -4.05
N HIS A 49 20.96 4.14 -4.09
CA HIS A 49 20.01 4.09 -2.96
C HIS A 49 19.37 2.70 -2.85
N LEU A 50 19.13 2.03 -3.98
CA LEU A 50 18.62 0.66 -4.00
C LEU A 50 19.66 -0.33 -3.47
N ASP A 51 20.94 -0.19 -3.82
CA ASP A 51 22.02 -1.02 -3.27
C ASP A 51 22.16 -0.85 -1.76
N LYS A 52 22.10 0.39 -1.25
CA LYS A 52 22.07 0.66 0.19
C LYS A 52 20.85 0.02 0.86
N LEU A 53 19.69 0.07 0.21
CA LEU A 53 18.48 -0.57 0.70
C LEU A 53 18.61 -2.09 0.73
N GLN A 54 19.17 -2.72 -0.30
CA GLN A 54 19.43 -4.16 -0.25
C GLN A 54 20.45 -4.49 0.84
N GLY A 55 21.49 -3.68 1.01
CA GLY A 55 22.45 -3.79 2.12
C GLY A 55 21.79 -3.74 3.50
N PHE A 56 20.80 -2.87 3.68
CA PHE A 56 19.99 -2.83 4.91
C PHE A 56 19.16 -4.10 5.14
N MET A 57 18.77 -4.80 4.08
CA MET A 57 17.97 -6.04 4.15
C MET A 57 18.84 -7.32 4.22
N GLN A 58 20.17 -7.21 4.15
CA GLN A 58 21.08 -8.36 4.01
C GLN A 58 21.18 -9.26 5.25
N ASP A 59 20.77 -8.77 6.42
CA ASP A 59 20.75 -9.58 7.65
C ASP A 59 19.69 -10.69 7.63
N ARG A 60 18.87 -10.77 6.56
CA ARG A 60 17.83 -11.78 6.36
C ARG A 60 16.83 -11.82 7.51
N GLU A 61 16.58 -10.67 8.11
CA GLU A 61 15.48 -10.50 9.04
C GLU A 61 14.26 -9.90 8.36
N TRP A 62 13.09 -10.17 8.93
CA TRP A 62 11.86 -9.50 8.55
C TRP A 62 11.90 -8.03 8.95
N LYS A 63 11.96 -7.13 7.97
CA LYS A 63 11.93 -5.69 8.19
C LYS A 63 10.54 -5.12 8.00
N ASP A 64 10.12 -4.27 8.92
CA ASP A 64 8.87 -3.54 8.84
C ASP A 64 8.86 -2.55 7.67
N LEU A 65 7.69 -2.34 7.06
CA LEU A 65 7.52 -1.30 6.05
C LEU A 65 7.80 0.11 6.59
N ALA A 66 7.34 0.41 7.82
CA ALA A 66 7.64 1.64 8.60
C ALA A 66 7.66 2.96 7.80
N ASN A 67 6.51 3.35 7.23
CA ASN A 67 6.40 4.50 6.33
C ASN A 67 5.22 5.45 6.62
N ASP A 68 4.77 5.49 7.88
CA ASP A 68 3.72 6.39 8.33
C ASP A 68 4.20 7.85 8.25
N ALA A 69 3.47 8.67 7.49
CA ALA A 69 3.85 10.05 7.24
C ALA A 69 3.92 10.89 8.53
N ALA A 70 2.94 10.76 9.41
CA ALA A 70 2.86 11.56 10.63
C ALA A 70 4.00 11.19 11.59
N LYS A 71 4.30 9.90 11.71
CA LYS A 71 5.42 9.42 12.53
C LYS A 71 6.78 9.80 11.96
N LEU A 72 6.92 9.83 10.64
CA LEU A 72 8.15 10.31 9.99
C LEU A 72 8.35 11.81 10.23
N TYR A 73 7.29 12.62 10.11
CA TYR A 73 7.36 14.07 10.40
C TYR A 73 7.73 14.36 11.86
N THR A 74 7.20 13.57 12.80
CA THR A 74 7.48 13.71 14.24
C THR A 74 8.73 12.99 14.71
N GLY A 75 9.41 12.23 13.84
CA GLY A 75 10.60 11.44 14.19
C GLY A 75 10.32 10.20 15.06
N THR A 76 9.06 9.81 15.22
CA THR A 76 8.61 8.70 16.09
C THR A 76 8.39 7.38 15.34
N GLU A 77 8.68 7.34 14.04
CA GLU A 77 8.54 6.13 13.25
C GLU A 77 9.51 5.04 13.73
N LYS A 78 9.04 3.79 13.73
CA LYS A 78 9.87 2.63 14.09
C LYS A 78 10.92 2.34 13.01
N ASP A 79 11.94 1.58 13.35
CA ASP A 79 12.95 1.18 12.37
C ASP A 79 12.35 0.21 11.33
N GLY A 80 12.72 0.41 10.07
CA GLY A 80 12.17 -0.31 8.93
C GLY A 80 12.46 0.41 7.61
N ILE A 81 11.89 -0.10 6.52
CA ILE A 81 12.23 0.25 5.14
C ILE A 81 11.95 1.73 4.84
N GLY A 82 10.77 2.23 5.20
CA GLY A 82 10.38 3.62 4.95
C GLY A 82 11.25 4.60 5.72
N LYS A 83 11.48 4.36 7.01
CA LYS A 83 12.41 5.16 7.83
C LYS A 83 13.85 5.10 7.31
N PHE A 84 14.30 3.95 6.82
CA PHE A 84 15.61 3.83 6.18
C PHE A 84 15.70 4.73 4.93
N LEU A 85 14.69 4.68 4.04
CA LEU A 85 14.65 5.57 2.87
C LEU A 85 14.61 7.06 3.27
N TYR A 86 13.91 7.40 4.35
CA TYR A 86 13.89 8.76 4.90
C TYR A 86 15.28 9.21 5.35
N ARG A 87 16.09 8.33 5.96
CA ARG A 87 17.47 8.65 6.33
C ARG A 87 18.35 8.91 5.10
N LEU A 88 18.09 8.24 3.98
CA LEU A 88 18.81 8.48 2.71
C LEU A 88 18.41 9.80 2.02
N ARG A 89 17.13 10.18 2.13
CA ARG A 89 16.61 11.46 1.65
C ARG A 89 15.45 11.89 2.57
N PRO A 90 15.64 12.92 3.42
CA PRO A 90 14.67 13.37 4.43
C PRO A 90 13.38 14.02 3.86
N GLU A 91 12.69 13.28 3.00
CA GLU A 91 11.43 13.67 2.38
C GLU A 91 10.40 12.56 2.63
N VAL A 92 9.31 12.90 3.31
CA VAL A 92 8.22 11.93 3.58
C VAL A 92 7.69 11.28 2.29
N PRO A 93 7.45 12.00 1.17
CA PRO A 93 7.02 11.37 -0.07
C PRO A 93 8.02 10.35 -0.64
N TYR A 94 9.31 10.53 -0.36
CA TYR A 94 10.37 9.62 -0.76
C TYR A 94 10.36 8.36 0.11
N ALA A 95 10.25 8.52 1.43
CA ALA A 95 10.09 7.40 2.36
C ALA A 95 8.87 6.53 2.04
N GLN A 96 7.77 7.16 1.63
CA GLN A 96 6.55 6.47 1.21
C GLN A 96 6.69 5.64 -0.07
N LEU A 97 7.78 5.81 -0.85
CA LEU A 97 8.09 4.94 -1.99
C LEU A 97 8.32 3.49 -1.57
N SER A 98 8.62 3.24 -0.29
CA SER A 98 8.72 1.91 0.32
C SER A 98 7.50 1.02 0.02
N SER A 99 6.27 1.55 -0.03
CA SER A 99 5.09 0.75 -0.36
C SER A 99 5.09 0.28 -1.82
N GLN A 100 5.57 1.12 -2.74
CA GLN A 100 5.67 0.76 -4.15
C GLN A 100 6.87 -0.16 -4.39
N LEU A 101 8.01 0.11 -3.75
CA LEU A 101 9.18 -0.77 -3.80
C LEU A 101 8.87 -2.15 -3.23
N GLY A 102 8.11 -2.24 -2.13
CA GLY A 102 7.66 -3.50 -1.57
C GLY A 102 6.88 -4.34 -2.59
N ALA A 103 5.94 -3.74 -3.33
CA ALA A 103 5.21 -4.42 -4.39
C ALA A 103 6.12 -4.83 -5.57
N ILE A 104 6.96 -3.92 -6.05
CA ILE A 104 7.89 -4.20 -7.16
C ILE A 104 8.84 -5.35 -6.80
N PHE A 105 9.44 -5.31 -5.60
CA PHE A 105 10.40 -6.32 -5.17
C PHE A 105 9.77 -7.64 -4.79
N TYR A 106 8.53 -7.63 -4.27
CA TYR A 106 7.76 -8.86 -4.09
C TYR A 106 7.48 -9.55 -5.43
N HIS A 107 6.88 -8.85 -6.38
CA HIS A 107 6.54 -9.45 -7.68
C HIS A 107 7.75 -9.76 -8.57
N SER A 108 8.91 -9.16 -8.29
CA SER A 108 10.18 -9.53 -8.92
C SER A 108 10.95 -10.59 -8.15
N GLU A 109 10.38 -11.20 -7.12
CA GLU A 109 11.02 -12.25 -6.31
C GLU A 109 12.36 -11.79 -5.68
N VAL A 110 12.49 -10.49 -5.42
CA VAL A 110 13.63 -9.91 -4.69
C VAL A 110 13.36 -9.96 -3.20
N TRP A 111 12.12 -9.67 -2.80
CA TRP A 111 11.67 -9.74 -1.41
C TRP A 111 10.54 -10.74 -1.26
N GLU A 112 10.48 -11.38 -0.10
CA GLU A 112 9.32 -12.10 0.37
C GLU A 112 8.43 -11.16 1.18
N TRP A 113 7.11 -11.35 1.12
CA TRP A 113 6.13 -10.57 1.89
C TRP A 113 5.43 -11.47 2.90
N ASN A 114 5.22 -10.99 4.12
CA ASN A 114 4.49 -11.74 5.14
C ASN A 114 2.97 -11.86 4.92
N GLU A 115 2.46 -11.48 3.75
CA GLU A 115 1.03 -11.51 3.34
C GLU A 115 0.06 -10.70 4.22
N GLN A 116 0.58 -9.91 5.16
CA GLN A 116 -0.24 -9.08 6.03
C GLN A 116 -0.44 -7.69 5.44
N LYS A 117 -1.71 -7.32 5.22
CA LYS A 117 -2.11 -5.98 4.74
C LYS A 117 -1.90 -4.88 5.80
N ARG A 118 -1.82 -5.23 7.09
CA ARG A 118 -1.45 -4.36 8.22
C ARG A 118 -0.27 -4.99 8.95
N GLY A 119 0.71 -4.18 9.37
CA GLY A 119 1.94 -4.73 9.95
C GLY A 119 2.82 -5.44 8.92
N MET A 120 2.81 -4.92 7.69
CA MET A 120 3.54 -5.47 6.55
C MET A 120 5.05 -5.53 6.81
N LYS A 121 5.62 -6.69 6.51
CA LYS A 121 7.06 -6.97 6.63
C LYS A 121 7.59 -7.62 5.37
N PHE A 122 8.87 -7.41 5.13
CA PHE A 122 9.58 -7.98 3.99
C PHE A 122 10.88 -8.63 4.42
N LEU A 123 11.27 -9.66 3.68
CA LEU A 123 12.53 -10.39 3.85
C LEU A 123 13.28 -10.44 2.52
N LEU A 124 14.59 -10.26 2.53
CA LEU A 124 15.41 -10.37 1.32
C LEU A 124 15.57 -11.82 0.88
N LEU A 125 15.23 -12.11 -0.38
CA LEU A 125 15.53 -13.38 -1.03
C LEU A 125 16.94 -13.37 -1.63
N PRO A 126 17.64 -14.52 -1.66
CA PRO A 126 18.98 -14.59 -2.24
C PRO A 126 18.92 -14.36 -3.76
N GLY A 127 19.78 -13.49 -4.28
CA GLY A 127 19.91 -13.24 -5.73
C GLY A 127 20.34 -11.82 -6.07
N ASN A 128 20.54 -11.54 -7.36
CA ASN A 128 20.80 -10.20 -7.85
C ASN A 128 19.48 -9.44 -8.02
N TRP A 129 19.25 -8.43 -7.17
CA TRP A 129 18.02 -7.65 -7.19
C TRP A 129 17.78 -6.98 -8.54
N GLN A 130 18.83 -6.45 -9.16
CA GLN A 130 18.73 -5.66 -10.38
C GLN A 130 18.32 -6.56 -11.55
N GLU A 131 18.93 -7.74 -11.68
CA GLU A 131 18.59 -8.71 -12.72
C GLU A 131 17.13 -9.17 -12.60
N ARG A 132 16.70 -9.54 -11.39
CA ARG A 132 15.33 -10.00 -11.12
C ARG A 132 14.29 -8.93 -11.41
N THR A 133 14.51 -7.70 -10.93
CA THR A 133 13.61 -6.58 -11.21
C THR A 133 13.60 -6.20 -12.68
N MET A 134 14.74 -6.25 -13.38
CA MET A 134 14.77 -6.02 -14.84
C MET A 134 14.04 -7.11 -15.63
N ARG A 135 14.16 -8.38 -15.21
CA ARG A 135 13.43 -9.50 -15.81
C ARG A 135 11.92 -9.32 -15.65
N TYR A 136 11.47 -9.08 -14.42
CA TYR A 136 10.06 -8.81 -14.13
C TYR A 136 9.53 -7.60 -14.91
N TYR A 137 10.30 -6.51 -14.98
CA TYR A 137 9.93 -5.34 -15.76
C TYR A 137 9.71 -5.68 -17.24
N ARG A 138 10.63 -6.42 -17.87
CA ARG A 138 10.49 -6.83 -19.28
C ARG A 138 9.24 -7.67 -19.49
N SER A 139 9.01 -8.68 -18.66
CA SER A 139 7.83 -9.55 -18.73
C SER A 139 6.50 -8.81 -18.49
N SER A 140 6.54 -7.68 -17.78
CA SER A 140 5.35 -6.84 -17.56
C SER A 140 5.02 -5.90 -18.72
N LEU A 141 5.89 -5.81 -19.74
CA LEU A 141 5.65 -5.02 -20.94
C LEU A 141 5.09 -5.86 -22.09
N ASP A 142 5.15 -7.19 -21.98
CA ASP A 142 4.67 -8.10 -23.02
C ASP A 142 3.14 -8.14 -23.01
N PRO A 143 2.46 -7.72 -24.09
CA PRO A 143 0.99 -7.65 -24.14
C PRO A 143 0.32 -9.03 -24.08
N GLU A 144 1.07 -10.13 -24.29
CA GLU A 144 0.56 -11.50 -24.16
C GLU A 144 0.28 -11.90 -22.70
N ASN A 145 0.73 -11.12 -21.71
CA ASN A 145 0.50 -11.36 -20.29
C ASN A 145 -0.83 -10.78 -19.76
N GLU A 146 -1.64 -10.13 -20.60
CA GLU A 146 -2.98 -9.65 -20.23
C GLU A 146 -4.01 -10.78 -20.01
N GLY A 147 -3.64 -12.05 -20.28
CA GLY A 147 -4.54 -13.22 -20.18
C GLY A 147 -4.51 -14.00 -18.86
N ASN A 148 -3.61 -13.71 -17.91
CA ASN A 148 -3.41 -14.56 -16.72
C ASN A 148 -3.84 -13.93 -15.38
N TYR A 149 -4.69 -12.91 -15.41
CA TYR A 149 -5.47 -12.52 -14.22
C TYR A 149 -6.86 -13.12 -14.32
N ILE A 150 -6.94 -14.45 -14.18
CA ILE A 150 -8.22 -15.14 -14.07
C ILE A 150 -8.79 -14.80 -12.69
N ASP A 151 -9.90 -14.05 -12.75
CA ASP A 151 -10.91 -13.91 -11.72
C ASP A 151 -11.33 -15.29 -11.22
N GLU A 152 -10.74 -15.74 -10.10
CA GLU A 152 -11.22 -16.92 -9.38
C GLU A 152 -12.46 -16.54 -8.56
N PHE A 153 -13.49 -16.08 -9.26
CA PHE A 153 -14.84 -15.92 -8.74
C PHE A 153 -15.86 -16.45 -9.73
N SER A 154 -15.93 -17.78 -9.88
CA SER A 154 -17.21 -18.50 -9.91
C SER A 154 -17.02 -19.99 -10.12
N GLY A 155 -17.63 -20.78 -9.23
CA GLY A 155 -18.04 -22.14 -9.57
C GLY A 155 -18.31 -23.05 -8.39
N SER A 156 -19.51 -22.96 -7.79
CA SER A 156 -20.53 -24.00 -8.03
C SER A 156 -21.74 -23.78 -7.12
N GLY A 157 -22.91 -23.65 -7.73
CA GLY A 157 -24.19 -23.62 -7.04
C GLY A 157 -24.55 -24.98 -6.44
N ALA A 158 -25.35 -24.93 -5.36
CA ALA A 158 -26.25 -26.00 -4.99
C ALA A 158 -27.57 -25.35 -4.52
N LYS A 159 -28.64 -25.62 -5.28
CA LYS A 159 -30.03 -25.41 -4.86
C LYS A 159 -30.37 -26.42 -3.76
N ALA A 160 -31.05 -25.98 -2.71
CA ALA A 160 -32.01 -26.82 -1.98
C ALA A 160 -33.11 -25.93 -1.41
N GLU A 161 -34.34 -26.34 -1.68
CA GLU A 161 -35.60 -25.69 -1.34
C GLU A 161 -36.08 -25.97 0.10
N LYS A 162 -36.98 -25.07 0.55
CA LYS A 162 -38.13 -25.24 1.46
C LYS A 162 -37.91 -25.22 2.99
N GLY A 163 -38.68 -24.31 3.60
CA GLY A 163 -39.07 -24.31 5.01
C GLY A 163 -39.89 -23.06 5.33
N GLN A 164 -41.21 -23.13 5.15
CA GLN A 164 -42.17 -22.14 5.65
C GLN A 164 -42.10 -22.08 7.17
N GLU A 165 -42.23 -20.89 7.76
CA GLU A 165 -43.11 -20.69 8.93
C GLU A 165 -43.45 -19.20 9.12
N GLN A 166 -44.74 -18.93 9.07
CA GLN A 166 -45.40 -17.68 9.46
C GLN A 166 -45.57 -17.64 10.99
N LYS A 167 -45.45 -16.44 11.58
CA LYS A 167 -46.30 -15.87 12.66
C LYS A 167 -45.75 -14.49 13.01
N GLU A 168 -46.39 -13.40 12.56
CA GLU A 168 -47.39 -12.61 13.31
C GLU A 168 -46.88 -12.10 14.67
N LEU A 169 -46.76 -10.77 14.83
CA LEU A 169 -47.72 -9.95 15.59
C LEU A 169 -47.25 -8.49 15.71
N GLN A 170 -48.06 -7.58 15.20
CA GLN A 170 -48.13 -6.19 15.66
C GLN A 170 -48.86 -6.14 17.01
N GLY A 171 -48.43 -5.26 17.91
CA GLY A 171 -49.16 -4.93 19.13
C GLY A 171 -48.47 -3.80 19.89
N GLU A 172 -49.12 -2.64 19.90
CA GLU A 172 -48.77 -1.41 20.61
C GLU A 172 -48.80 -1.56 22.14
N LEU A 173 -48.00 -0.76 22.85
CA LEU A 173 -48.40 -0.14 24.12
C LEU A 173 -47.51 1.07 24.44
N GLN A 174 -48.19 2.21 24.61
CA GLN A 174 -47.81 3.49 25.23
C GLN A 174 -47.41 3.22 26.71
N GLU A 175 -46.81 4.08 27.54
CA GLU A 175 -46.42 5.49 27.62
C GLU A 175 -45.57 5.58 28.92
N GLU A 176 -44.57 6.47 29.02
CA GLU A 176 -44.38 7.31 30.22
C GLU A 176 -43.26 8.37 30.01
N ALA A 177 -43.51 9.56 30.55
CA ALA A 177 -42.88 10.85 30.25
C ALA A 177 -41.74 11.21 31.26
N VAL A 178 -40.58 11.75 30.80
CA VAL A 178 -40.08 13.17 30.91
C VAL A 178 -39.65 13.59 32.36
N PRO A 179 -38.52 14.32 32.64
CA PRO A 179 -38.08 15.56 31.95
C PRO A 179 -36.58 15.88 31.72
N LYS A 180 -36.42 16.72 30.68
CA LYS A 180 -35.50 17.85 30.42
C LYS A 180 -34.39 18.19 31.44
N ILE A 181 -33.16 18.29 30.93
CA ILE A 181 -32.09 19.13 31.51
C ILE A 181 -31.63 20.15 30.45
N GLU A 182 -31.41 21.36 30.94
CA GLU A 182 -31.29 22.65 30.27
C GLU A 182 -30.04 22.79 29.39
N LYS A 183 -30.20 23.51 28.28
CA LYS A 183 -29.09 24.08 27.51
C LYS A 183 -28.65 25.39 28.17
N THR A 184 -27.60 25.34 28.99
CA THR A 184 -26.97 26.54 29.53
C THR A 184 -25.90 27.06 28.57
N LYS A 185 -26.00 28.35 28.28
CA LYS A 185 -25.06 29.17 27.49
C LYS A 185 -23.66 29.14 28.11
N LEU A 186 -22.63 28.95 27.29
CA LEU A 186 -21.27 29.44 27.58
C LEU A 186 -20.85 30.37 26.44
N SER A 187 -21.20 31.64 26.61
CA SER A 187 -20.60 32.75 25.89
C SER A 187 -19.31 33.18 26.59
N ALA A 188 -18.34 33.62 25.77
CA ALA A 188 -17.16 34.40 26.11
C ALA A 188 -15.94 33.63 26.62
N PHE A 189 -15.00 33.37 25.71
CA PHE A 189 -13.55 33.52 25.95
C PHE A 189 -12.84 33.69 24.60
N PHE A 190 -12.75 34.92 24.11
CA PHE A 190 -11.58 35.48 23.42
C PHE A 190 -11.71 37.01 23.45
N GLY A 191 -10.94 37.61 24.35
CA GLY A 191 -10.61 39.03 24.35
C GLY A 191 -9.09 39.15 24.42
N PHE A 192 -8.51 39.78 23.40
CA PHE A 192 -7.59 40.92 23.44
C PHE A 192 -7.11 41.20 22.01
#